data_AF-A0A3A0BM98-F1
#
_entry.id   AF-A0A3A0BM98-F1
#
_cell.length_a   1.000
_cell.length_b   1.000
_cell.length_c   1.000
_cell.angle_alpha   90.00
_cell.angle_beta   90.00
_cell.angle_gamma   90.00
#
_symmetry.space_group_name_H-M   'P 1'
#
loop_
_entity.id
_entity.type
_entity.pdbx_description
1 polymer ?
#
loop_
_entity_poly.entity_id
_entity_poly.type
_entity_poly.pdbx_seq_one_letter_code
_entity_poly.pdbx_strand_id
1 'polypeptide(L)'
;MIMKSKLRFHLFISILIAASLACSINVGGPDYPAETIPASPEAALSMQEMIQQAIVTGAETGVITLQITESQLTGFMAQKLSQQADPPFTDPQIFLRDGQLKLYGRITQGWFTANMLIVMNVILDPVTGQPAIQIASADFGPFPAPEGLNTAVGAVIDEAFTGSFGPVASGFRLESIAIANGVMTVTGRIK
;
A
#
# COMPACT_ATOMS: atom_id res chain seq x y z
N MET A 1 29.86 -41.66 -27.46
CA MET A 1 30.02 -40.18 -27.54
C MET A 1 28.71 -39.44 -27.93
N ILE A 2 27.73 -40.09 -28.56
CA ILE A 2 26.51 -39.47 -29.12
C ILE A 2 25.47 -39.02 -28.06
N MET A 3 25.44 -39.63 -26.86
CA MET A 3 24.42 -39.34 -25.85
C MET A 3 24.64 -37.99 -25.11
N LYS A 4 25.91 -37.52 -25.03
CA LYS A 4 26.26 -36.24 -24.38
C LYS A 4 25.86 -35.01 -25.22
N SER A 5 25.80 -35.11 -26.54
CA SER A 5 25.39 -33.96 -27.39
C SER A 5 23.88 -33.74 -27.38
N LYS A 6 23.08 -34.82 -27.36
CA LYS A 6 21.62 -34.73 -27.22
C LYS A 6 21.21 -34.13 -25.86
N LEU A 7 21.90 -34.52 -24.78
CA LEU A 7 21.66 -33.94 -23.45
C LEU A 7 22.00 -32.45 -23.38
N ARG A 8 23.12 -32.02 -24.01
CA ARG A 8 23.49 -30.60 -24.09
C ARG A 8 22.52 -29.78 -24.94
N PHE A 9 21.99 -30.36 -26.01
CA PHE A 9 20.99 -29.72 -26.87
C PHE A 9 19.65 -29.55 -26.14
N HIS A 10 19.18 -30.56 -25.42
CA HIS A 10 17.99 -30.43 -24.58
C HIS A 10 18.19 -29.42 -23.45
N LEU A 11 19.35 -29.43 -22.78
CA LEU A 11 19.69 -28.43 -21.77
C LEU A 11 19.68 -27.00 -22.34
N PHE A 12 20.24 -26.81 -23.53
CA PHE A 12 20.27 -25.51 -24.21
C PHE A 12 18.86 -25.01 -24.57
N ILE A 13 18.00 -25.88 -25.13
CA ILE A 13 16.60 -25.53 -25.42
C ILE A 13 15.82 -25.23 -24.13
N SER A 14 16.06 -25.99 -23.07
CA SER A 14 15.40 -25.79 -21.77
C SER A 14 15.71 -24.41 -21.19
N ILE A 15 16.99 -24.02 -21.24
CA ILE A 15 17.46 -22.70 -20.78
C ILE A 15 16.88 -21.58 -21.67
N LEU A 16 16.81 -21.79 -22.99
CA LEU A 16 16.28 -20.79 -23.92
C LEU A 16 14.77 -20.54 -23.71
N ILE A 17 14.00 -21.62 -23.49
CA ILE A 17 12.57 -21.51 -23.17
C ILE A 17 12.40 -20.83 -21.80
N ALA A 18 13.15 -21.24 -20.77
CA ALA A 18 13.08 -20.62 -19.45
C ALA A 18 13.44 -19.11 -19.47
N ALA A 19 14.40 -18.70 -20.30
CA ALA A 19 14.75 -17.29 -20.47
C ALA A 19 13.63 -16.47 -21.13
N SER A 20 12.86 -17.06 -22.05
CA SER A 20 11.76 -16.36 -22.73
C SER A 20 10.54 -16.08 -21.84
N LEU A 21 10.34 -16.86 -20.76
CA LEU A 21 9.24 -16.65 -19.82
C LEU A 21 9.50 -15.54 -18.78
N ALA A 22 10.75 -15.08 -18.64
CA ALA A 22 11.14 -14.11 -17.61
C ALA A 22 11.02 -12.65 -18.04
N CYS A 23 10.82 -12.38 -19.35
CA CYS A 23 10.71 -11.02 -19.85
C CYS A 23 9.27 -10.50 -19.70
N SER A 24 9.04 -9.64 -18.71
CA SER A 24 7.85 -8.80 -18.69
C SER A 24 8.08 -7.54 -19.55
N ILE A 25 7.04 -7.12 -20.28
CA ILE A 25 7.05 -5.92 -21.12
C ILE A 25 6.42 -4.79 -20.34
N ASN A 26 7.19 -3.73 -20.05
CA ASN A 26 6.63 -2.51 -19.45
C ASN A 26 5.94 -1.67 -20.52
N VAL A 27 4.63 -1.49 -20.38
CA VAL A 27 3.78 -0.78 -21.34
C VAL A 27 3.55 0.68 -20.97
N GLY A 28 4.21 1.18 -19.93
CA GLY A 28 4.18 2.58 -19.50
C GLY A 28 3.35 2.81 -18.24
N GLY A 29 2.76 4.00 -18.14
CA GLY A 29 2.04 4.48 -16.95
C GLY A 29 2.61 5.81 -16.44
N PRO A 30 2.04 6.35 -15.34
CA PRO A 30 2.55 7.56 -14.72
C PRO A 30 4.01 7.39 -14.29
N ASP A 31 4.75 8.49 -14.32
CA ASP A 31 6.13 8.52 -13.89
C ASP A 31 6.21 8.10 -12.42
N TYR A 32 7.02 7.06 -12.18
CA TYR A 32 7.29 6.58 -10.85
C TYR A 32 8.25 7.58 -10.15
N PRO A 33 8.06 7.90 -8.86
CA PRO A 33 8.95 8.82 -8.16
C PRO A 33 10.40 8.36 -8.23
N ALA A 34 11.31 9.31 -8.48
CA ALA A 34 12.74 9.03 -8.57
C ALA A 34 13.33 8.61 -7.21
N GLU A 35 12.80 9.17 -6.13
CA GLU A 35 13.08 8.71 -4.77
C GLU A 35 12.22 7.48 -4.49
N THR A 36 12.84 6.40 -4.03
CA THR A 36 12.12 5.19 -3.63
C THR A 36 12.07 5.05 -2.13
N ILE A 37 10.90 4.72 -1.59
CA ILE A 37 10.74 4.37 -0.18
C ILE A 37 10.81 2.85 -0.06
N PRO A 38 11.90 2.28 0.49
CA PRO A 38 11.98 0.83 0.64
C PRO A 38 10.92 0.34 1.62
N ALA A 39 10.18 -0.69 1.24
CA ALA A 39 9.28 -1.40 2.15
C ALA A 39 10.11 -2.05 3.27
N SER A 40 9.80 -1.72 4.52
CA SER A 40 10.45 -2.27 5.71
C SER A 40 9.40 -2.94 6.60
N PRO A 41 9.54 -4.24 6.88
CA PRO A 41 8.72 -4.92 7.88
C PRO A 41 8.84 -4.27 9.26
N GLU A 42 10.02 -3.76 9.61
CA GLU A 42 10.28 -3.06 10.87
C GLU A 42 9.50 -1.74 10.92
N ALA A 43 9.43 -0.99 9.82
CA ALA A 43 8.61 0.21 9.73
C ALA A 43 7.12 -0.12 9.90
N ALA A 44 6.64 -1.19 9.25
CA ALA A 44 5.25 -1.64 9.40
C ALA A 44 4.92 -2.04 10.86
N LEU A 45 5.84 -2.74 11.53
CA LEU A 45 5.69 -3.11 12.94
C LEU A 45 5.70 -1.88 13.85
N SER A 46 6.64 -0.94 13.63
CA SER A 46 6.73 0.29 14.41
C SER A 46 5.45 1.14 14.35
N MET A 47 4.76 1.11 13.20
CA MET A 47 3.47 1.78 13.04
C MET A 47 2.40 1.14 13.93
N GLN A 48 2.32 -0.19 13.95
CA GLN A 48 1.37 -0.92 14.78
C GLN A 48 1.62 -0.69 16.27
N GLU A 49 2.88 -0.76 16.70
CA GLU A 49 3.28 -0.49 18.08
C GLU A 49 2.97 0.96 18.49
N MET A 50 3.24 1.93 17.62
CA MET A 50 2.89 3.33 17.85
C MET A 50 1.38 3.52 18.04
N ILE A 51 0.56 2.89 17.19
CA ILE A 51 -0.90 2.97 17.30
C ILE A 51 -1.35 2.35 18.63
N GLN A 52 -0.84 1.18 18.98
CA GLN A 52 -1.19 0.49 20.22
C GLN A 52 -0.80 1.32 21.46
N GLN A 53 0.39 1.91 21.47
CA GLN A 53 0.84 2.80 22.54
C GLN A 53 -0.02 4.06 22.64
N ALA A 54 -0.36 4.67 21.51
CA ALA A 54 -1.20 5.85 21.50
C ALA A 54 -2.62 5.57 22.01
N ILE A 55 -3.16 4.38 21.78
CA ILE A 55 -4.45 3.96 22.35
C ILE A 55 -4.36 3.85 23.87
N VAL A 56 -3.31 3.22 24.41
CA VAL A 56 -3.11 3.09 25.87
C VAL A 56 -3.01 4.46 26.52
N THR A 57 -2.16 5.34 25.99
CA THR A 57 -2.00 6.71 26.50
C THR A 57 -3.28 7.55 26.27
N GLY A 58 -3.97 7.33 25.17
CA GLY A 58 -5.23 8.00 24.85
C GLY A 58 -6.38 7.59 25.77
N ALA A 59 -6.37 6.37 26.30
CA ALA A 59 -7.35 5.93 27.30
C ALA A 59 -7.20 6.68 28.63
N GLU A 60 -5.98 7.12 28.97
CA GLU A 60 -5.71 7.90 30.18
C GLU A 60 -5.99 9.39 29.98
N THR A 61 -5.66 9.93 28.80
CA THR A 61 -5.69 11.38 28.52
C THR A 61 -6.94 11.85 27.77
N GLY A 62 -7.69 10.92 27.16
CA GLY A 62 -8.83 11.19 26.29
C GLY A 62 -8.48 11.69 24.89
N VAL A 63 -7.18 11.86 24.57
CA VAL A 63 -6.70 12.40 23.28
C VAL A 63 -5.65 11.46 22.68
N ILE A 64 -5.77 11.19 21.39
CA ILE A 64 -4.79 10.45 20.60
C ILE A 64 -4.19 11.38 19.56
N THR A 65 -2.87 11.38 19.44
CA THR A 65 -2.15 12.00 18.32
C THR A 65 -1.15 11.00 17.77
N LEU A 66 -1.26 10.71 16.48
CA LEU A 66 -0.40 9.79 15.74
C LEU A 66 0.34 10.55 14.65
N GLN A 67 1.62 10.24 14.48
CA GLN A 67 2.44 10.74 13.38
C GLN A 67 2.95 9.56 12.57
N ILE A 68 2.37 9.37 11.39
CA ILE A 68 2.64 8.23 10.53
C ILE A 68 3.47 8.70 9.34
N THR A 69 4.61 8.07 9.12
CA THR A 69 5.54 8.40 8.03
C THR A 69 5.22 7.66 6.74
N GLU A 70 5.76 8.16 5.64
CA GLU A 70 5.73 7.49 4.32
C GLU A 70 6.31 6.06 4.36
N SER A 71 7.41 5.86 5.09
CA SER A 71 8.05 4.54 5.24
C SER A 71 7.15 3.55 5.99
N GLN A 72 6.47 4.01 7.05
CA GLN A 72 5.53 3.21 7.81
C GLN A 72 4.33 2.79 6.97
N LEU A 73 3.69 3.73 6.26
CA LEU A 73 2.56 3.42 5.37
C LEU A 73 2.98 2.48 4.24
N THR A 74 4.14 2.74 3.61
CA THR A 74 4.67 1.92 2.53
C THR A 74 4.95 0.49 3.01
N GLY A 75 5.62 0.34 4.15
CA GLY A 75 5.88 -0.95 4.76
C GLY A 75 4.59 -1.71 5.12
N PHE A 76 3.62 -1.02 5.72
CA PHE A 76 2.33 -1.61 6.07
C PHE A 76 1.56 -2.08 4.83
N MET A 77 1.48 -1.26 3.78
CA MET A 77 0.82 -1.63 2.52
C MET A 77 1.51 -2.83 1.85
N ALA A 78 2.85 -2.83 1.80
CA ALA A 78 3.62 -3.95 1.26
C ALA A 78 3.35 -5.25 2.03
N GLN A 79 3.31 -5.17 3.36
CA GLN A 79 2.98 -6.32 4.20
C GLN A 79 1.57 -6.84 3.89
N LYS A 80 0.57 -5.96 3.75
CA LYS A 80 -0.81 -6.37 3.45
C LYS A 80 -0.97 -6.99 2.07
N LEU A 81 -0.35 -6.42 1.04
CA LEU A 81 -0.38 -7.00 -0.30
C LEU A 81 0.30 -8.37 -0.34
N SER A 82 1.39 -8.56 0.42
CA SER A 82 2.09 -9.85 0.49
C SER A 82 1.26 -10.99 1.11
N GLN A 83 0.22 -10.65 1.87
CA GLN A 83 -0.71 -11.60 2.50
C GLN A 83 -1.87 -11.98 1.58
N GLN A 84 -2.06 -11.29 0.45
CA GLN A 84 -3.10 -11.58 -0.51
C GLN A 84 -2.62 -12.64 -1.50
N ALA A 85 -3.48 -13.62 -1.80
CA ALA A 85 -3.16 -14.68 -2.77
C ALA A 85 -3.01 -14.14 -4.21
N ASP A 86 -3.78 -13.11 -4.55
CA ASP A 86 -3.78 -12.45 -5.85
C ASP A 86 -3.86 -10.93 -5.65
N PRO A 87 -2.73 -10.28 -5.32
CA PRO A 87 -2.73 -8.85 -5.04
C PRO A 87 -3.00 -8.05 -6.34
N PRO A 88 -3.84 -7.01 -6.30
CA PRO A 88 -4.19 -6.23 -7.49
C PRO A 88 -3.02 -5.45 -8.10
N PHE A 89 -1.93 -5.28 -7.33
CA PHE A 89 -0.69 -4.63 -7.74
C PHE A 89 0.46 -5.02 -6.80
N THR A 90 1.69 -4.72 -7.21
CA THR A 90 2.93 -4.96 -6.46
C THR A 90 3.75 -3.68 -6.30
N ASP A 91 4.84 -3.76 -5.53
CA ASP A 91 5.77 -2.66 -5.25
C ASP A 91 5.07 -1.35 -4.84
N PRO A 92 4.29 -1.35 -3.74
CA PRO A 92 3.63 -0.13 -3.28
C PRO A 92 4.67 0.91 -2.86
N GLN A 93 4.42 2.17 -3.17
CA GLN A 93 5.12 3.31 -2.57
C GLN A 93 4.13 4.41 -2.25
N ILE A 94 4.12 4.83 -0.98
CA ILE A 94 3.18 5.83 -0.47
C ILE A 94 3.91 7.12 -0.19
N PHE A 95 3.46 8.19 -0.86
CA PHE A 95 3.94 9.55 -0.63
C PHE A 95 2.86 10.41 0.01
N LEU A 96 3.31 11.28 0.91
CA LEU A 96 2.52 12.21 1.70
C LEU A 96 2.98 13.62 1.32
N ARG A 97 2.35 14.17 0.28
CA ARG A 97 2.74 15.42 -0.38
C ARG A 97 1.49 16.20 -0.79
N ASP A 98 1.58 17.52 -0.77
CA ASP A 98 0.51 18.43 -1.22
C ASP A 98 -0.83 18.24 -0.48
N GLY A 99 -0.79 17.80 0.78
CA GLY A 99 -1.99 17.51 1.57
C GLY A 99 -2.71 16.21 1.17
N GLN A 100 -2.09 15.40 0.31
CA GLN A 100 -2.69 14.17 -0.24
C GLN A 100 -1.80 12.95 -0.01
N LEU A 101 -2.44 11.78 -0.07
CA LEU A 101 -1.77 10.50 -0.12
C LEU A 101 -1.67 10.07 -1.59
N LYS A 102 -0.45 9.86 -2.08
CA LYS A 102 -0.17 9.37 -3.43
C LYS A 102 0.38 7.95 -3.33
N LEU A 103 -0.39 6.98 -3.79
CA LEU A 103 -0.02 5.57 -3.83
C LEU A 103 0.44 5.22 -5.24
N TYR A 104 1.71 4.85 -5.37
CA TYR A 104 2.28 4.28 -6.57
C TYR A 104 2.37 2.76 -6.44
N GLY A 105 2.35 2.07 -7.57
CA GLY A 105 2.56 0.63 -7.62
C GLY A 105 2.71 0.12 -9.04
N ARG A 106 2.84 -1.19 -9.18
CA ARG A 106 2.96 -1.87 -10.47
C ARG A 106 1.85 -2.87 -10.66
N ILE A 107 1.12 -2.72 -11.76
CA ILE A 107 0.10 -3.69 -12.19
C ILE A 107 0.76 -4.69 -13.14
N THR A 108 0.44 -5.97 -12.98
CA THR A 108 0.88 -7.04 -13.88
C THR A 108 -0.33 -7.75 -14.46
N GLN A 109 -0.44 -7.81 -15.79
CA GLN A 109 -1.47 -8.58 -16.50
C GLN A 109 -0.81 -9.44 -17.57
N GLY A 110 -0.81 -10.76 -17.35
CA GLY A 110 -0.08 -11.70 -18.22
C GLY A 110 1.42 -11.39 -18.23
N TRP A 111 1.97 -11.07 -19.40
CA TRP A 111 3.38 -10.68 -19.55
C TRP A 111 3.61 -9.17 -19.54
N PHE A 112 2.55 -8.37 -19.38
CA PHE A 112 2.62 -6.91 -19.41
C PHE A 112 2.62 -6.33 -18.00
N THR A 113 3.43 -5.31 -17.79
CA THR A 113 3.46 -4.55 -16.54
C THR A 113 3.29 -3.06 -16.81
N ALA A 114 2.61 -2.34 -15.94
CA ALA A 114 2.49 -0.88 -16.00
C ALA A 114 2.62 -0.28 -14.62
N ASN A 115 3.08 0.97 -14.58
CA ASN A 115 3.01 1.75 -13.36
C ASN A 115 1.58 2.24 -13.15
N MET A 116 1.22 2.47 -11.89
CA MET A 116 -0.01 3.14 -11.52
C MET A 116 0.23 4.21 -10.46
N LEU A 117 -0.69 5.18 -10.41
CA LEU A 117 -0.76 6.23 -9.42
C LEU A 117 -2.21 6.42 -8.99
N ILE A 118 -2.45 6.37 -7.69
CA ILE A 118 -3.73 6.69 -7.07
C ILE A 118 -3.50 7.87 -6.12
N VAL A 119 -4.22 8.96 -6.34
CA VAL A 119 -4.20 10.13 -5.46
C VAL A 119 -5.45 10.10 -4.61
N MET A 120 -5.26 10.17 -3.29
CA MET A 120 -6.31 9.98 -2.29
C MET A 120 -6.31 11.13 -1.28
N ASN A 121 -7.52 11.52 -0.89
CA ASN A 121 -7.77 12.39 0.24
C ASN A 121 -8.25 11.53 1.42
N VAL A 122 -7.74 11.79 2.62
CA VAL A 122 -8.30 11.22 3.84
C VAL A 122 -9.26 12.25 4.43
N ILE A 123 -10.53 11.88 4.49
CA ILE A 123 -11.63 12.73 4.95
C ILE A 123 -12.27 12.14 6.21
N LEU A 124 -13.06 12.94 6.91
CA LEU A 124 -13.93 12.47 7.98
C LEU A 124 -15.29 12.10 7.37
N ASP A 125 -15.73 10.86 7.56
CA ASP A 125 -17.09 10.47 7.21
C ASP A 125 -18.08 11.19 8.15
N PRO A 126 -19.00 12.01 7.62
CA PRO A 126 -19.94 12.77 8.43
C PRO A 126 -20.99 11.89 9.13
N VAL A 127 -21.23 10.67 8.63
CA VAL A 127 -22.22 9.72 9.15
C VAL A 127 -21.62 8.88 10.27
N THR A 128 -20.45 8.30 10.02
CA THR A 128 -19.81 7.37 10.97
C THR A 128 -18.84 8.06 11.93
N GLY A 129 -18.36 9.26 11.59
CA GLY A 129 -17.31 9.96 12.34
C GLY A 129 -15.95 9.27 12.26
N GLN A 130 -15.80 8.33 11.31
CA GLN A 130 -14.57 7.58 11.08
C GLN A 130 -13.78 8.20 9.93
N PRO A 131 -12.45 7.98 9.89
CA PRO A 131 -11.66 8.27 8.70
C PRO A 131 -12.21 7.53 7.48
N ALA A 132 -12.39 8.23 6.37
CA ALA A 132 -12.76 7.67 5.07
C ALA A 132 -11.79 8.14 4.00
N ILE A 133 -11.66 7.34 2.94
CA ILE A 133 -10.73 7.61 1.85
C ILE A 133 -11.54 7.96 0.61
N GLN A 134 -11.20 9.11 0.04
CA GLN A 134 -11.77 9.56 -1.21
C GLN A 134 -10.68 9.53 -2.29
N ILE A 135 -10.89 8.73 -3.32
CA ILE A 135 -10.01 8.71 -4.48
C ILE A 135 -10.24 10.01 -5.26
N ALA A 136 -9.22 10.86 -5.33
CA ALA A 136 -9.24 12.10 -6.10
C ALA A 136 -8.95 11.83 -7.58
N SER A 137 -7.99 10.94 -7.87
CA SER A 137 -7.68 10.49 -9.23
C SER A 137 -7.00 9.13 -9.20
N ALA A 138 -7.12 8.38 -10.29
CA ALA A 138 -6.38 7.14 -10.47
C ALA A 138 -5.93 7.02 -11.93
N ASP A 139 -4.66 6.68 -12.12
CA ASP A 139 -4.01 6.46 -13.40
C ASP A 139 -3.35 5.09 -13.38
N PHE A 140 -3.76 4.22 -14.30
CA PHE A 140 -3.27 2.83 -14.43
C PHE A 140 -2.44 2.63 -15.71
N GLY A 141 -2.05 3.74 -16.34
CA GLY A 141 -1.42 3.72 -17.65
C GLY A 141 -2.34 3.13 -18.72
N PRO A 142 -1.84 2.21 -19.56
CA PRO A 142 -2.63 1.62 -20.65
C PRO A 142 -3.63 0.56 -20.18
N PHE A 143 -3.64 0.19 -18.89
CA PHE A 143 -4.59 -0.79 -18.36
C PHE A 143 -5.90 -0.14 -17.91
N PRO A 144 -7.03 -0.86 -18.03
CA PRO A 144 -8.25 -0.45 -17.33
C PRO A 144 -8.02 -0.52 -15.81
N ALA A 145 -8.79 0.26 -15.06
CA ALA A 145 -8.80 0.18 -13.60
C ALA A 145 -9.09 -1.26 -13.16
N PRO A 146 -8.26 -1.87 -12.28
CA PRO A 146 -8.51 -3.23 -11.81
C PRO A 146 -9.83 -3.33 -11.06
N GLU A 147 -10.63 -4.36 -11.37
CA GLU A 147 -11.79 -4.69 -10.55
C GLU A 147 -11.35 -5.00 -9.11
N GLY A 148 -12.09 -4.48 -8.13
CA GLY A 148 -11.79 -4.71 -6.72
C GLY A 148 -10.67 -3.85 -6.12
N LEU A 149 -10.02 -2.97 -6.88
CA LEU A 149 -9.00 -2.06 -6.33
C LEU A 149 -9.54 -1.18 -5.20
N ASN A 150 -10.71 -0.56 -5.40
CA ASN A 150 -11.34 0.27 -4.38
C ASN A 150 -11.64 -0.54 -3.11
N THR A 151 -12.03 -1.81 -3.29
CA THR A 151 -12.28 -2.74 -2.19
C THR A 151 -11.00 -3.12 -1.46
N ALA A 152 -9.90 -3.38 -2.19
CA ALA A 152 -8.62 -3.75 -1.59
C ALA A 152 -8.00 -2.58 -0.82
N VAL A 153 -8.00 -1.39 -1.43
CA VAL A 153 -7.51 -0.15 -0.78
C VAL A 153 -8.40 0.20 0.41
N GLY A 154 -9.73 0.12 0.25
CA GLY A 154 -10.69 0.32 1.34
C GLY A 154 -10.47 -0.65 2.48
N ALA A 155 -10.37 -1.96 2.21
CA ALA A 155 -10.18 -2.99 3.23
C ALA A 155 -8.87 -2.83 4.00
N VAL A 156 -7.77 -2.46 3.34
CA VAL A 156 -6.48 -2.21 4.02
C VAL A 156 -6.60 -1.04 4.98
N ILE A 157 -7.37 -0.02 4.60
CA ILE A 157 -7.55 1.20 5.38
C ILE A 157 -8.55 0.97 6.51
N ASP A 158 -9.68 0.34 6.22
CA ASP A 158 -10.63 -0.12 7.22
C ASP A 158 -9.94 -1.01 8.24
N GLU A 159 -9.06 -1.93 7.83
CA GLU A 159 -8.27 -2.74 8.76
C GLU A 159 -7.23 -1.91 9.53
N ALA A 160 -6.54 -0.97 8.88
CA ALA A 160 -5.60 -0.08 9.55
C ALA A 160 -6.27 0.74 10.65
N PHE A 161 -7.56 1.09 10.49
CA PHE A 161 -8.35 1.75 11.52
C PHE A 161 -9.03 0.74 12.45
N THR A 162 -9.99 -0.04 11.98
CA THR A 162 -10.76 -0.98 12.82
C THR A 162 -9.91 -2.07 13.47
N GLY A 163 -8.90 -2.59 12.78
CA GLY A 163 -7.99 -3.63 13.28
C GLY A 163 -6.98 -3.10 14.28
N SER A 164 -6.42 -1.90 14.05
CA SER A 164 -5.47 -1.29 14.98
C SER A 164 -6.14 -0.67 16.21
N PHE A 165 -7.39 -0.22 16.08
CA PHE A 165 -8.17 0.39 17.17
C PHE A 165 -9.06 -0.61 17.94
N GLY A 166 -9.34 -1.80 17.39
CA GLY A 166 -9.95 -2.94 18.09
C GLY A 166 -11.35 -2.71 18.70
N PRO A 167 -11.89 -3.68 19.48
CA PRO A 167 -13.19 -3.55 20.17
C PRO A 167 -13.24 -2.45 21.24
N VAL A 168 -12.09 -1.88 21.60
CA VAL A 168 -11.93 -0.81 22.60
C VAL A 168 -12.22 0.57 22.00
N ALA A 169 -12.30 0.68 20.67
CA ALA A 169 -12.54 1.93 19.96
C ALA A 169 -14.01 2.23 19.67
N SER A 170 -14.94 1.69 20.46
CA SER A 170 -16.33 2.18 20.47
C SER A 170 -16.44 3.67 20.87
N GLY A 171 -15.33 4.31 21.26
CA GLY A 171 -15.22 5.73 21.56
C GLY A 171 -14.17 6.53 20.77
N PHE A 172 -13.36 5.94 19.88
CA PHE A 172 -12.40 6.74 19.09
C PHE A 172 -13.12 7.57 18.03
N ARG A 173 -12.98 8.89 18.12
CA ARG A 173 -13.53 9.82 17.14
C ARG A 173 -12.39 10.63 16.54
N LEU A 174 -12.23 10.51 15.23
CA LEU A 174 -11.29 11.31 14.48
C LEU A 174 -11.73 12.78 14.51
N GLU A 175 -10.77 13.68 14.78
CA GLU A 175 -11.02 15.12 14.81
C GLU A 175 -10.33 15.85 13.66
N SER A 176 -9.08 15.48 13.37
CA SER A 176 -8.34 16.07 12.26
C SER A 176 -7.32 15.12 11.68
N ILE A 177 -7.06 15.30 10.38
CA ILE A 177 -5.95 14.70 9.66
C ILE A 177 -5.21 15.83 8.95
N ALA A 178 -3.89 15.85 9.08
CA ALA A 178 -3.03 16.78 8.37
C ALA A 178 -1.91 16.00 7.69
N ILE A 179 -1.62 16.32 6.43
CA ILE A 179 -0.54 15.71 5.67
C ILE A 179 0.45 16.82 5.30
N ALA A 180 1.67 16.73 5.82
CA ALA A 180 2.73 17.68 5.53
C ALA A 180 4.11 17.05 5.73
N ASN A 181 5.09 17.45 4.91
CA ASN A 181 6.50 17.07 5.07
C ASN A 181 6.76 15.55 5.19
N GLY A 182 6.01 14.71 4.47
CA GLY A 182 6.18 13.25 4.52
C GLY A 182 5.59 12.58 5.76
N VAL A 183 4.78 13.31 6.52
CA VAL A 183 4.13 12.81 7.74
C VAL A 183 2.63 13.09 7.68
N MET A 184 1.85 12.08 8.03
CA MET A 184 0.42 12.18 8.28
C MET A 184 0.22 12.28 9.79
N THR A 185 -0.32 13.40 10.24
CA THR A 185 -0.73 13.61 11.63
C THR A 185 -2.21 13.33 11.75
N VAL A 186 -2.57 12.37 12.61
CA VAL A 186 -3.96 11.98 12.90
C VAL A 186 -4.24 12.33 14.35
N THR A 187 -5.24 13.19 14.57
CA THR A 187 -5.68 13.57 15.93
C THR A 187 -7.11 13.13 16.15
N GLY A 188 -7.36 12.49 17.28
CA GLY A 188 -8.69 12.05 17.67
C GLY A 188 -8.87 12.05 19.19
N ARG A 189 -10.09 11.75 19.64
CA ARG A 189 -10.41 11.59 21.06
C ARG A 189 -10.99 10.22 21.35
N ILE A 190 -10.73 9.70 22.53
CA ILE A 190 -11.42 8.51 23.06
C ILE A 190 -12.48 8.99 24.04
N LYS A 191 -13.72 8.53 23.86
CA LYS A 191 -14.82 8.73 24.81
C LYS A 191 -15.18 7.44 25.55
#